data_AF-A0A831YC86-F1
#
_entry.id   AF-A0A831YC86-F1
#
_cell.length_a   1.000
_cell.length_b   1.000
_cell.length_c   1.000
_cell.angle_alpha   90.00
_cell.angle_beta   90.00
_cell.angle_gamma   90.00
#
_symmetry.space_group_name_H-M   'P 1'
#
loop_
_entity.id
_entity.type
_entity.pdbx_description
1 polymer ?
#
loop_
_entity_poly.entity_id
_entity_poly.type
_entity_poly.pdbx_seq_one_letter_code
_entity_poly.pdbx_strand_id
1 'polypeptide(L)'
;MKFSLKYVENFFSLDGSEKKEAVLAIIDYIIDETDTPYLPDFITDPIFKALANSFVNIIMPDSIDKIAPNKKIEGEITLGDIEEFVNDIKEGFKDGFQVHDIANITIETIKFTSEFIDTTVDEKKQIAKDIVNELIESIEIPFIPENFSDSILKALADGFIDVSVDSLEEIL
;
A
#
# COMPACT_ATOMS: atom_id res chain seq x y z
N MET A 1 -12.42 0.98 1.33
CA MET A 1 -11.40 1.98 1.70
C MET A 1 -11.87 3.43 1.51
N LYS A 2 -11.84 4.00 0.30
CA LYS A 2 -12.18 5.41 0.03
C LYS A 2 -13.56 5.84 0.57
N PHE A 3 -14.56 4.99 0.42
CA PHE A 3 -15.90 5.24 0.97
C PHE A 3 -15.94 5.16 2.50
N SER A 4 -15.19 4.24 3.10
CA SER A 4 -15.05 4.11 4.55
C SER A 4 -14.39 5.35 5.16
N LEU A 5 -13.32 5.85 4.54
CA LEU A 5 -12.65 7.10 4.94
C LEU A 5 -13.61 8.29 4.88
N LYS A 6 -14.26 8.51 3.73
CA LYS A 6 -15.27 9.57 3.57
C LYS A 6 -16.43 9.47 4.55
N TYR A 7 -16.84 8.26 4.89
CA TYR A 7 -17.92 8.05 5.84
C TYR A 7 -17.49 8.51 7.24
N VAL A 8 -16.31 8.06 7.69
CA VAL A 8 -15.76 8.34 9.02
C VAL A 8 -15.32 9.81 9.18
N GLU A 9 -14.93 10.49 8.09
CA GLU A 9 -14.63 11.93 8.09
C GLU A 9 -15.79 12.80 8.60
N ASN A 10 -17.04 12.38 8.39
CA ASN A 10 -18.22 13.12 8.82
C ASN A 10 -18.42 13.11 10.35
N PHE A 11 -17.67 12.29 11.09
CA PHE A 11 -17.77 12.19 12.55
C PHE A 11 -16.70 13.05 13.21
N PHE A 12 -17.02 14.34 13.41
CA PHE A 12 -16.12 15.34 14.00
C PHE A 12 -15.74 15.08 15.47
N SER A 13 -16.50 14.23 16.17
CA SER A 13 -16.23 13.88 17.56
C SER A 13 -15.12 12.84 17.72
N LEU A 14 -14.76 12.13 16.65
CA LEU A 14 -13.72 11.11 16.68
C LEU A 14 -12.35 11.73 16.43
N ASP A 15 -11.35 11.33 17.23
CA ASP A 15 -9.96 11.65 16.96
C ASP A 15 -9.37 10.77 15.83
N GLY A 16 -8.12 11.04 15.42
CA GLY A 16 -7.49 10.33 14.31
C GLY A 16 -7.34 8.81 14.55
N SER A 17 -7.11 8.40 15.80
CA SER A 17 -6.97 6.99 16.16
C SER A 17 -8.33 6.29 16.17
N GLU A 18 -9.36 6.94 16.74
CA GLU A 18 -10.72 6.42 16.74
C GLU A 18 -11.28 6.30 15.31
N LYS A 19 -10.98 7.28 14.44
CA LYS A 19 -11.35 7.21 13.03
C LYS A 19 -10.67 6.04 12.31
N LYS A 20 -9.39 5.81 12.60
CA LYS A 20 -8.61 4.70 12.04
C LYS A 20 -9.18 3.35 12.44
N GLU A 21 -9.48 3.16 13.73
CA GLU A 21 -10.14 1.96 14.23
C GLU A 21 -11.52 1.75 13.59
N ALA A 22 -12.31 2.82 13.43
CA ALA A 22 -13.61 2.73 12.77
C ALA A 22 -13.50 2.32 11.30
N VAL A 23 -12.52 2.85 10.56
CA VAL A 23 -12.27 2.45 9.17
C VAL A 23 -11.90 0.97 9.09
N LEU A 24 -11.02 0.48 9.98
CA LEU A 24 -10.66 -0.93 10.04
C LEU A 24 -11.86 -1.82 10.36
N ALA A 25 -12.67 -1.44 11.36
CA ALA A 25 -13.87 -2.19 11.71
C ALA A 25 -14.87 -2.30 10.55
N ILE A 26 -15.03 -1.23 9.75
CA ILE A 26 -15.88 -1.25 8.55
C ILE A 26 -15.32 -2.22 7.50
N ILE A 27 -13.99 -2.22 7.29
CA ILE A 27 -13.36 -3.07 6.29
C ILE A 27 -13.41 -4.54 6.72
N ASP A 28 -13.11 -4.83 7.99
CA ASP A 28 -13.22 -6.17 8.57
C ASP A 28 -14.63 -6.71 8.43
N TYR A 29 -15.65 -5.89 8.73
CA TYR A 29 -17.05 -6.28 8.54
C TYR A 29 -17.37 -6.59 7.08
N ILE A 30 -16.87 -5.79 6.13
CA ILE A 30 -17.07 -6.07 4.70
C ILE A 30 -16.42 -7.39 4.32
N ILE A 31 -15.19 -7.64 4.76
CA ILE A 31 -14.47 -8.90 4.49
C ILE A 31 -15.28 -10.08 5.02
N ASP A 32 -15.74 -10.01 6.28
CA ASP A 32 -16.50 -11.08 6.93
C ASP A 32 -17.85 -11.38 6.24
N GLU A 33 -18.46 -10.38 5.61
CA GLU A 33 -19.75 -10.52 4.91
C GLU A 33 -19.58 -10.84 3.41
N THR A 34 -18.37 -10.73 2.86
CA THR A 34 -18.08 -11.05 1.47
C THR A 34 -17.49 -12.44 1.35
N ASP A 35 -18.28 -13.39 0.86
CA ASP A 35 -17.76 -14.70 0.45
C ASP A 35 -16.65 -14.52 -0.59
N THR A 36 -15.50 -15.14 -0.35
CA THR A 36 -14.42 -15.17 -1.35
C THR A 36 -14.66 -16.35 -2.31
N PRO A 37 -15.05 -16.13 -3.58
CA PRO A 37 -15.30 -17.25 -4.46
C PRO A 37 -14.02 -18.07 -4.66
N TYR A 38 -14.14 -19.40 -4.58
CA TYR A 38 -13.06 -20.36 -4.84
C TYR A 38 -11.95 -20.48 -3.78
N LEU A 39 -12.03 -19.75 -2.66
CA LEU A 39 -11.10 -19.90 -1.53
C LEU A 39 -11.86 -19.97 -0.20
N PRO A 40 -11.41 -20.78 0.78
CA PRO A 40 -11.99 -20.76 2.10
C PRO A 40 -11.67 -19.46 2.84
N ASP A 41 -12.69 -18.85 3.46
CA ASP A 41 -12.57 -17.57 4.18
C ASP A 41 -11.56 -17.64 5.34
N PHE A 42 -11.38 -18.81 5.96
CA PHE A 42 -10.36 -19.01 6.99
C PHE A 42 -8.92 -18.81 6.49
N ILE A 43 -8.70 -18.81 5.17
CA ILE A 43 -7.41 -18.53 4.52
C ILE A 43 -7.37 -17.07 4.04
N THR A 44 -8.43 -16.60 3.40
CA THR A 44 -8.44 -15.28 2.73
C THR A 44 -8.70 -14.12 3.67
N ASP A 45 -9.56 -14.26 4.67
CA ASP A 45 -9.89 -13.17 5.58
C ASP A 45 -8.67 -12.69 6.35
N PRO A 46 -7.81 -13.57 6.93
CA PRO A 46 -6.60 -13.11 7.61
C PRO A 46 -5.66 -12.33 6.69
N ILE A 47 -5.57 -12.71 5.42
CA ILE A 47 -4.75 -12.03 4.41
C ILE A 47 -5.32 -10.64 4.12
N PHE A 48 -6.61 -10.55 3.81
CA PHE A 48 -7.26 -9.28 3.50
C PHE A 48 -7.28 -8.32 4.68
N LYS A 49 -7.51 -8.81 5.91
CA LYS A 49 -7.46 -8.00 7.12
C LYS A 49 -6.05 -7.52 7.44
N ALA A 50 -5.04 -8.37 7.26
CA ALA A 50 -3.64 -7.98 7.43
C ALA A 50 -3.23 -6.88 6.43
N LEU A 51 -3.63 -7.03 5.16
CA LEU A 51 -3.42 -6.03 4.13
C LEU A 51 -4.18 -4.73 4.46
N ALA A 52 -5.47 -4.81 4.78
CA ALA A 52 -6.30 -3.67 5.12
C ALA A 52 -5.71 -2.87 6.28
N ASN A 53 -5.27 -3.54 7.36
CA ASN A 53 -4.58 -2.89 8.47
C ASN A 53 -3.34 -2.13 7.99
N SER A 54 -2.49 -2.82 7.24
CA SER A 54 -1.22 -2.25 6.80
C SER A 54 -1.44 -1.05 5.86
N PHE A 55 -2.46 -1.09 5.00
CA PHE A 55 -2.76 0.01 4.11
C PHE A 55 -3.49 1.19 4.77
N VAL A 56 -4.38 0.94 5.73
CA VAL A 56 -4.99 2.02 6.53
C VAL A 56 -3.92 2.77 7.31
N ASN A 57 -2.87 2.09 7.78
CA ASN A 57 -1.71 2.74 8.42
C ASN A 57 -0.96 3.69 7.47
N ILE A 58 -1.07 3.54 6.15
CA ILE A 58 -0.47 4.45 5.16
C ILE A 58 -1.28 5.74 5.05
N ILE A 59 -2.60 5.60 4.90
CA ILE A 59 -3.50 6.75 4.66
C ILE A 59 -3.76 7.53 5.95
N MET A 60 -3.77 6.82 7.08
CA MET A 60 -3.96 7.38 8.42
C MET A 60 -2.77 7.02 9.30
N PRO A 61 -1.57 7.57 8.99
CA PRO A 61 -0.38 7.24 9.74
C PRO A 61 -0.42 7.90 11.11
N ASP A 62 0.20 7.25 12.11
CA ASP A 62 0.29 7.83 13.45
C ASP A 62 1.21 9.07 13.47
N SER A 63 2.08 9.21 12.47
CA SER A 63 2.93 10.39 12.24
C SER A 63 3.20 10.54 10.74
N ILE A 64 3.21 11.79 10.25
CA ILE A 64 3.58 12.14 8.87
C ILE A 64 5.00 11.65 8.54
N ASP A 65 5.92 11.60 9.51
CA ASP A 65 7.29 11.12 9.31
C ASP A 65 7.33 9.66 8.81
N LYS A 66 6.27 8.88 9.03
CA LYS A 66 6.19 7.49 8.56
C LYS A 66 5.94 7.39 7.06
N ILE A 67 5.44 8.44 6.41
CA ILE A 67 5.07 8.47 4.99
C ILE A 67 5.79 9.57 4.20
N ALA A 68 6.38 10.55 4.89
CA ALA A 68 7.16 11.61 4.25
C ALA A 68 8.44 11.04 3.60
N PRO A 69 8.89 11.62 2.48
CA PRO A 69 10.16 11.24 1.86
C PRO A 69 11.33 11.56 2.81
N ASN A 70 12.34 10.70 2.84
CA ASN A 70 13.49 10.87 3.73
C ASN A 70 14.38 12.04 3.31
N LYS A 71 14.36 12.38 2.01
CA LYS A 71 15.12 13.46 1.40
C LYS A 71 14.35 14.00 0.18
N LYS A 72 14.73 15.20 -0.26
CA LYS A 72 14.27 15.76 -1.54
C LYS A 72 15.44 15.80 -2.52
N ILE A 73 15.22 15.31 -3.73
CA ILE A 73 16.16 15.21 -4.84
C ILE A 73 15.63 16.11 -5.97
N GLU A 74 16.49 17.01 -6.45
CA GLU A 74 16.22 17.77 -7.68
C GLU A 74 16.47 16.85 -8.89
N GLY A 75 15.53 16.83 -9.83
CA GLY A 75 15.54 15.93 -10.99
C GLY A 75 14.34 14.98 -11.06
N GLU A 76 14.20 14.36 -12.23
CA GLU A 76 13.25 13.29 -12.50
C GLU A 76 13.84 11.93 -12.08
N ILE A 77 12.97 10.97 -11.76
CA ILE A 77 13.38 9.58 -11.48
C ILE A 77 13.98 8.96 -12.75
N THR A 78 15.16 8.35 -12.63
CA THR A 78 15.78 7.60 -13.73
C THR A 78 15.60 6.10 -13.56
N LEU A 79 15.77 5.35 -14.66
CA LEU A 79 15.76 3.88 -14.61
C LEU A 79 16.84 3.32 -13.67
N GLY A 80 18.00 3.98 -13.57
CA GLY A 80 19.07 3.57 -12.66
C GLY A 80 18.64 3.67 -11.19
N ASP A 81 17.92 4.74 -10.83
CA ASP A 81 17.41 4.92 -9.47
C ASP A 81 16.37 3.84 -9.11
N ILE A 82 15.50 3.49 -10.07
CA ILE A 82 14.50 2.43 -9.91
C ILE A 82 15.20 1.08 -9.71
N GLU A 83 16.17 0.75 -10.56
CA GLU A 83 16.92 -0.50 -10.47
C GLU A 83 17.68 -0.62 -9.14
N GLU A 84 18.31 0.46 -8.67
CA GLU A 84 18.98 0.50 -7.36
C GLU A 84 17.98 0.26 -6.23
N PHE A 85 16.86 0.98 -6.22
CA PHE A 85 15.82 0.84 -5.21
C PHE A 85 15.22 -0.59 -5.16
N VAL A 86 14.87 -1.15 -6.33
CA VAL A 86 14.29 -2.50 -6.41
C VAL A 86 15.28 -3.55 -5.89
N ASN A 87 16.57 -3.41 -6.21
CA ASN A 87 17.59 -4.32 -5.71
C ASN A 87 17.74 -4.22 -4.19
N ASP A 88 17.78 -3.01 -3.62
CA ASP A 88 17.86 -2.80 -2.18
C ASP A 88 16.68 -3.45 -1.44
N ILE A 89 15.46 -3.28 -1.98
CA ILE A 89 14.27 -3.93 -1.45
C ILE A 89 14.42 -5.46 -1.50
N LYS A 90 14.78 -6.04 -2.65
CA LYS A 90 14.97 -7.49 -2.79
C LYS A 90 16.05 -8.03 -1.86
N GLU A 91 17.12 -7.28 -1.59
CA GLU A 91 18.14 -7.67 -0.63
C GLU A 91 17.62 -7.71 0.81
N GLY A 92 16.74 -6.77 1.18
CA GLY A 92 16.09 -6.72 2.49
C GLY A 92 15.19 -7.92 2.79
N PHE A 93 14.64 -8.57 1.75
CA PHE A 93 13.72 -9.70 1.85
C PHE A 93 14.36 -11.06 1.49
N LYS A 94 15.69 -11.19 1.56
CA LYS A 94 16.41 -12.45 1.26
C LYS A 94 15.94 -13.67 2.08
N ASP A 95 15.37 -13.45 3.26
CA ASP A 95 14.84 -14.51 4.14
C ASP A 95 13.42 -14.99 3.76
N GLY A 96 12.84 -14.42 2.71
CA GLY A 96 11.51 -14.73 2.20
C GLY A 96 10.57 -13.54 2.33
N PHE A 97 9.55 -13.53 1.47
CA PHE A 97 8.58 -12.46 1.36
C PHE A 97 7.26 -12.89 2.03
N GLN A 98 6.68 -12.01 2.86
CA GLN A 98 5.39 -12.23 3.51
C GLN A 98 4.34 -11.24 3.01
N VAL A 99 3.06 -11.61 3.07
CA VAL A 99 1.96 -10.77 2.55
C VAL A 99 1.91 -9.38 3.20
N HIS A 100 2.30 -9.25 4.47
CA HIS A 100 2.35 -7.94 5.13
C HIS A 100 3.51 -7.06 4.65
N ASP A 101 4.54 -7.64 4.02
CA ASP A 101 5.65 -6.88 3.44
C ASP A 101 5.20 -6.05 2.23
N ILE A 102 4.11 -6.45 1.55
CA ILE A 102 3.53 -5.69 0.42
C ILE A 102 3.22 -4.26 0.84
N ALA A 103 2.67 -4.08 2.03
CA ALA A 103 2.36 -2.74 2.51
C ALA A 103 3.62 -1.93 2.87
N ASN A 104 4.61 -2.56 3.50
CA ASN A 104 5.90 -1.90 3.78
C ASN A 104 6.59 -1.46 2.49
N ILE A 105 6.63 -2.35 1.50
CA ILE A 105 7.15 -2.05 0.17
C ILE A 105 6.36 -0.94 -0.50
N THR A 106 5.03 -0.98 -0.41
CA THR A 106 4.19 0.09 -0.96
C THR A 106 4.55 1.45 -0.33
N ILE A 107 4.75 1.50 0.99
CA ILE A 107 5.17 2.72 1.70
C ILE A 107 6.55 3.18 1.22
N GLU A 108 7.54 2.30 1.23
CA GLU A 108 8.91 2.67 0.85
C GLU A 108 9.00 3.10 -0.61
N THR A 109 8.23 2.46 -1.50
CA THR A 109 8.13 2.86 -2.90
C THR A 109 7.48 4.25 -3.04
N ILE A 110 6.39 4.52 -2.30
CA ILE A 110 5.74 5.85 -2.32
C ILE A 110 6.72 6.92 -1.80
N LYS A 111 7.46 6.63 -0.73
CA LYS A 111 8.48 7.55 -0.21
C LYS A 111 9.54 7.82 -1.28
N PHE A 112 10.08 6.76 -1.86
CA PHE A 112 11.10 6.82 -2.92
C PHE A 112 10.65 7.71 -4.08
N THR A 113 9.46 7.46 -4.65
CA THR A 113 8.99 8.29 -5.77
C THR A 113 8.71 9.73 -5.35
N SER A 114 8.32 9.95 -4.09
CA SER A 114 8.09 11.28 -3.53
C SER A 114 9.39 12.04 -3.19
N GLU A 115 10.57 11.39 -3.24
CA GLU A 115 11.85 12.09 -3.06
C GLU A 115 12.15 13.02 -4.23
N PHE A 116 11.64 12.73 -5.43
CA PHE A 116 11.97 13.44 -6.67
C PHE A 116 10.98 14.56 -6.95
N ILE A 117 11.47 15.80 -6.96
CA ILE A 117 10.63 17.00 -7.00
C ILE A 117 10.08 17.27 -8.40
N ASP A 118 10.85 16.95 -9.44
CA ASP A 118 10.49 17.28 -10.82
C ASP A 118 9.61 16.22 -11.50
N THR A 119 9.46 15.05 -10.87
CA THR A 119 8.54 13.99 -11.32
C THR A 119 7.10 14.36 -11.01
N THR A 120 6.21 14.30 -12.01
CA THR A 120 4.80 14.64 -11.81
C THR A 120 4.08 13.62 -10.93
N VAL A 121 2.97 14.04 -10.32
CA VAL A 121 2.15 13.16 -9.46
C VAL A 121 1.69 11.89 -10.19
N ASP A 122 1.26 12.02 -11.44
CA ASP A 122 0.80 10.88 -12.24
C ASP A 122 1.96 9.93 -12.60
N GLU A 123 3.15 10.47 -12.89
CA GLU A 123 4.35 9.66 -13.11
C GLU A 123 4.80 8.95 -11.84
N LYS A 124 4.79 9.63 -10.69
CA LYS A 124 5.09 9.01 -9.38
C LYS A 124 4.17 7.84 -9.09
N LYS A 125 2.87 7.98 -9.36
CA LYS A 125 1.89 6.90 -9.21
C LYS A 125 2.22 5.74 -10.14
N GLN A 126 2.45 6.00 -11.42
CA GLN A 126 2.71 4.94 -12.38
C GLN A 126 4.00 4.18 -12.05
N ILE A 127 5.08 4.89 -11.75
CA ILE A 127 6.37 4.29 -11.35
C ILE A 127 6.20 3.47 -10.07
N ALA A 128 5.48 3.99 -9.07
CA ALA A 128 5.24 3.26 -7.83
C ALA A 128 4.46 1.95 -8.09
N LYS A 129 3.44 1.99 -8.96
CA LYS A 129 2.69 0.79 -9.35
C LYS A 129 3.58 -0.22 -10.05
N ASP A 130 4.40 0.23 -11.00
CA ASP A 130 5.28 -0.64 -11.76
C ASP A 130 6.28 -1.37 -10.83
N ILE A 131 6.90 -0.64 -9.90
CA ILE A 131 7.81 -1.20 -8.89
C ILE A 131 7.10 -2.23 -7.99
N VAL A 132 5.97 -1.86 -7.39
CA VAL A 132 5.26 -2.75 -6.46
C VAL A 132 4.73 -3.99 -7.18
N ASN A 133 4.25 -3.83 -8.41
CA ASN A 133 3.75 -4.94 -9.22
C ASN A 133 4.86 -5.91 -9.63
N GLU A 134 6.05 -5.41 -9.99
CA GLU A 134 7.24 -6.26 -10.23
C GLU A 134 7.62 -7.03 -8.96
N LEU A 135 7.61 -6.36 -7.81
CA LEU A 135 7.94 -7.01 -6.54
C LEU A 135 6.89 -8.05 -6.17
N ILE A 136 5.60 -7.80 -6.42
CA ILE A 136 4.52 -8.77 -6.19
C ILE A 136 4.71 -10.02 -7.05
N GLU A 137 5.07 -9.87 -8.32
CA GLU A 137 5.35 -11.00 -9.24
C GLU A 137 6.54 -11.86 -8.77
N SER A 138 7.41 -11.31 -7.93
CA SER A 138 8.54 -12.06 -7.37
C SER A 138 8.20 -12.82 -6.08
N ILE A 139 6.96 -12.71 -5.58
CA ILE A 139 6.50 -13.36 -4.35
C ILE A 139 5.89 -14.72 -4.67
N GLU A 140 6.42 -15.78 -4.05
CA GLU A 140 5.70 -17.05 -3.95
C GLU A 140 4.84 -17.04 -2.68
N ILE A 141 3.50 -16.97 -2.82
CA ILE A 141 2.59 -17.13 -1.68
C ILE A 141 2.22 -18.60 -1.54
N PRO A 142 2.61 -19.28 -0.44
CA PRO A 142 2.29 -20.68 -0.26
C PRO A 142 0.77 -20.90 -0.27
N PHE A 143 0.33 -21.95 -0.98
CA PHE A 143 -1.05 -22.46 -0.97
C PHE A 143 -2.12 -21.59 -1.67
N ILE A 144 -1.74 -20.53 -2.39
CA ILE A 144 -2.64 -19.73 -3.25
C ILE A 144 -2.13 -19.79 -4.70
N PRO A 145 -3.00 -19.99 -5.71
CA PRO A 145 -2.57 -19.94 -7.11
C PRO A 145 -1.98 -18.56 -7.45
N GLU A 146 -0.77 -18.52 -8.03
CA GLU A 146 -0.02 -17.28 -8.36
C GLU A 146 -0.88 -16.25 -9.12
N ASN A 147 -1.60 -16.68 -10.17
CA ASN A 147 -2.44 -15.77 -10.96
C ASN A 147 -3.57 -15.11 -10.15
N PHE A 148 -4.01 -15.75 -9.07
CA PHE A 148 -5.07 -15.26 -8.20
C PHE A 148 -4.53 -14.31 -7.13
N SER A 149 -3.39 -14.64 -6.50
CA SER A 149 -2.74 -13.74 -5.56
C SER A 149 -2.32 -12.45 -6.24
N ASP A 150 -1.66 -12.53 -7.39
CA ASP A 150 -1.04 -11.36 -8.01
C ASP A 150 -2.08 -10.35 -8.46
N SER A 151 -3.15 -10.80 -9.12
CA SER A 151 -4.19 -9.90 -9.63
C SER A 151 -4.87 -9.10 -8.52
N ILE A 152 -5.12 -9.75 -7.38
CA ILE A 152 -5.77 -9.12 -6.23
C ILE A 152 -4.81 -8.20 -5.49
N LEU A 153 -3.57 -8.65 -5.27
CA LEU A 153 -2.56 -7.88 -4.57
C LEU A 153 -2.17 -6.62 -5.34
N LYS A 154 -2.01 -6.73 -6.66
CA LYS A 154 -1.76 -5.59 -7.55
C LYS A 154 -2.94 -4.61 -7.54
N ALA A 155 -4.18 -5.12 -7.70
CA ALA A 155 -5.37 -4.26 -7.67
C ALA A 155 -5.53 -3.51 -6.34
N LEU A 156 -5.21 -4.17 -5.23
CA LEU A 156 -5.18 -3.53 -3.91
C LEU A 156 -4.08 -2.47 -3.89
N ALA A 157 -2.82 -2.86 -4.12
CA ALA A 157 -1.66 -1.96 -4.07
C ALA A 157 -1.84 -0.72 -4.96
N ASP A 158 -2.28 -0.90 -6.21
CA ASP A 158 -2.57 0.18 -7.16
C ASP A 158 -3.58 1.18 -6.60
N GLY A 159 -4.69 0.68 -6.04
CA GLY A 159 -5.72 1.51 -5.44
C GLY A 159 -5.22 2.28 -4.22
N PHE A 160 -4.24 1.74 -3.48
CA PHE A 160 -3.61 2.42 -2.37
C PHE A 160 -2.61 3.47 -2.79
N ILE A 161 -1.78 3.17 -3.79
CA ILE A 161 -0.85 4.14 -4.37
C ILE A 161 -1.61 5.35 -4.87
N ASP A 162 -2.73 5.15 -5.56
CA ASP A 162 -3.58 6.24 -6.04
C ASP A 162 -4.05 7.16 -4.91
N VAL A 163 -4.58 6.60 -3.82
CA VAL A 163 -5.08 7.38 -2.68
C VAL A 163 -3.94 8.05 -1.90
N SER A 164 -2.83 7.35 -1.71
CA SER A 164 -1.76 7.78 -0.81
C SER A 164 -0.88 8.86 -1.43
N VAL A 165 -0.53 8.73 -2.72
CA VAL A 165 0.26 9.75 -3.43
C VAL A 165 -0.54 11.05 -3.55
N ASP A 166 -1.84 10.97 -3.87
CA ASP A 166 -2.72 12.15 -3.88
C ASP A 166 -2.75 12.84 -2.51
N SER A 167 -2.88 12.06 -1.43
CA SER A 167 -2.95 12.60 -0.07
C SER A 167 -1.62 13.23 0.39
N LEU A 168 -0.48 12.67 -0.03
CA LEU A 168 0.85 13.19 0.31
C LEU A 168 1.14 14.54 -0.33
N GLU A 169 0.76 14.71 -1.61
CA GLU A 169 0.93 15.97 -2.34
C GLU A 169 0.00 17.09 -1.83
N GLU A 170 -1.11 16.75 -1.16
CA GLU A 170 -1.94 17.74 -0.47
C GLU A 170 -1.33 18.23 0.86
N ILE A 171 -0.41 17.44 1.45
CA ILE A 171 0.18 17.70 2.79
C ILE A 171 1.58 18.34 2.70
N LEU A 172 2.34 18.08 1.62
CA LEU A 172 3.72 18.54 1.40
C LEU A 172 3.83 19.90 0.69
#